data_AF-A0A973N2L9-F1
#
_entry.id   AF-A0A973N2L9-F1
#
_cell.length_a   1.000
_cell.length_b   1.000
_cell.length_c   1.000
_cell.angle_alpha   90.00
_cell.angle_beta   90.00
_cell.angle_gamma   90.00
#
_symmetry.space_group_name_H-M   'P 1'
#
loop_
_entity.id
_entity.type
_entity.pdbx_description
1 polymer ?
#
loop_
_entity_poly.entity_id
_entity_poly.type
_entity_poly.pdbx_seq_one_letter_code
_entity_poly.pdbx_strand_id
1 'polypeptide(L)'
;MRLALLIVLTLLANTASVAGGQPGQLAPDERLIDSLVKNPPHLSAKRRLPPEYKIGRCLFEVKGKRLIDGLCAYEISKGGEFEINGPRQVYSGTDYPTPDCYCAEISTDYSVQVEHELLEGGSTGPGWQAFWNGEKEATHDQAFLGPVTKQGACFSNSETKICLWKQ
;
A
#
# COMPACT_ATOMS: atom_id res chain seq x y z
N MET A 1 -21.30 76.82 -13.24
CA MET A 1 -20.78 76.69 -11.87
C MET A 1 -21.51 75.51 -11.23
N ARG A 2 -20.75 74.46 -10.82
CA ARG A 2 -21.16 73.22 -10.10
C ARG A 2 -21.96 72.18 -10.92
N LEU A 3 -21.70 70.86 -10.89
CA LEU A 3 -20.57 70.02 -10.44
C LEU A 3 -20.88 68.55 -10.89
N ALA A 4 -19.85 67.81 -11.34
CA ALA A 4 -19.63 66.34 -11.36
C ALA A 4 -20.80 65.37 -11.73
N LEU A 5 -20.79 64.60 -12.82
CA LEU A 5 -19.82 63.67 -13.44
C LEU A 5 -19.64 62.31 -12.71
N LEU A 6 -20.21 61.28 -13.34
CA LEU A 6 -19.92 59.84 -13.37
C LEU A 6 -19.89 59.01 -12.05
N ILE A 7 -20.89 58.14 -11.93
CA ILE A 7 -20.82 56.90 -11.14
C ILE A 7 -19.99 55.89 -11.95
N VAL A 8 -18.80 55.58 -11.45
CA VAL A 8 -17.95 54.49 -11.97
C VAL A 8 -18.41 53.19 -11.33
N LEU A 9 -19.10 52.34 -12.09
CA LEU A 9 -19.30 50.94 -11.73
C LEU A 9 -18.01 50.17 -12.00
N THR A 10 -17.21 49.89 -10.98
CA THR A 10 -16.10 48.93 -11.09
C THR A 10 -16.66 47.51 -11.06
N LEU A 11 -16.85 46.90 -12.24
CA LEU A 11 -16.97 45.44 -12.33
C LEU A 11 -15.62 44.81 -11.96
N LEU A 12 -15.60 44.13 -10.82
CA LEU A 12 -14.52 43.22 -10.43
C LEU A 12 -14.55 42.01 -11.37
N ALA A 13 -13.68 41.98 -12.38
CA ALA A 13 -13.37 40.76 -13.10
C ALA A 13 -12.43 39.92 -12.23
N ASN A 14 -12.98 39.00 -11.45
CA ASN A 14 -12.21 37.90 -10.86
C ASN A 14 -11.73 37.00 -11.99
N THR A 15 -10.51 37.21 -12.49
CA THR A 15 -9.81 36.23 -13.30
C THR A 15 -9.28 35.15 -12.37
N ALA A 16 -10.09 34.13 -12.10
CA ALA A 16 -9.58 32.86 -11.59
C ALA A 16 -8.65 32.29 -12.67
N SER A 17 -7.35 32.30 -12.40
CA SER A 17 -6.35 31.68 -13.27
C SER A 17 -6.54 30.17 -13.19
N VAL A 18 -7.20 29.59 -14.20
CA VAL A 18 -7.20 28.14 -14.42
C VAL A 18 -5.78 27.75 -14.79
N ALA A 19 -5.11 27.03 -13.90
CA ALA A 19 -3.83 26.40 -14.19
C ALA A 19 -4.00 25.50 -15.42
N GLY A 20 -3.24 25.80 -16.49
CA GLY A 20 -3.37 25.15 -17.77
C GLY A 20 -2.89 23.70 -17.75
N GLY A 21 -3.81 22.76 -17.96
CA GLY A 21 -3.54 21.43 -18.49
C GLY A 21 -4.17 21.30 -19.87
N GLN A 22 -3.43 20.80 -20.87
CA GLN A 22 -4.02 20.49 -22.18
C GLN A 22 -5.02 19.33 -22.04
N PRO A 23 -6.21 19.39 -22.67
CA PRO A 23 -7.17 18.30 -22.62
C PRO A 23 -6.54 17.02 -23.19
N GLY A 24 -6.53 15.95 -22.38
CA GLY A 24 -5.96 14.65 -22.73
C GLY A 24 -4.58 14.34 -22.13
N GLN A 25 -3.98 15.25 -21.36
CA GLN A 25 -2.69 15.01 -20.71
C GLN A 25 -2.86 14.82 -19.21
N LEU A 26 -2.53 13.61 -18.73
CA LEU A 26 -2.50 13.27 -17.30
C LEU A 26 -1.61 14.24 -16.52
N ALA A 27 -2.02 14.55 -15.30
CA ALA A 27 -1.22 15.31 -14.36
C ALA A 27 0.13 14.60 -14.06
N PRO A 28 1.18 15.31 -13.64
CA PRO A 28 2.50 14.71 -13.41
C PRO A 28 2.52 13.51 -12.45
N ASP A 29 1.72 13.58 -11.38
CA ASP A 29 1.47 12.54 -10.39
C ASP A 29 0.72 11.33 -10.97
N GLU A 30 -0.36 11.57 -11.73
CA GLU A 30 -1.09 10.51 -12.45
C GLU A 30 -0.18 9.74 -13.41
N ARG A 31 0.75 10.44 -14.09
CA ARG A 31 1.74 9.80 -14.97
C ARG A 31 2.75 8.96 -14.20
N LEU A 32 3.16 9.40 -13.01
CA LEU A 32 4.06 8.63 -12.15
C LEU A 32 3.36 7.35 -11.66
N ILE A 33 2.12 7.47 -11.19
CA ILE A 33 1.27 6.34 -10.78
C ILE A 33 1.10 5.34 -11.93
N ASP A 34 0.71 5.80 -13.12
CA ASP A 34 0.57 4.96 -14.31
C ASP A 34 1.89 4.25 -14.67
N SER A 35 3.03 4.93 -14.52
CA SER A 35 4.34 4.32 -14.72
C SER A 35 4.67 3.25 -13.68
N LEU A 36 4.35 3.48 -12.40
CA LEU A 36 4.60 2.55 -11.30
C LEU A 36 3.73 1.29 -11.43
N VAL A 37 2.48 1.43 -11.87
CA VAL A 37 1.59 0.28 -12.16
C VAL A 37 2.12 -0.54 -13.33
N LYS A 38 2.57 0.12 -14.41
CA LYS A 38 3.07 -0.56 -15.62
C LYS A 38 4.43 -1.23 -15.40
N ASN A 39 5.31 -0.60 -14.63
CA ASN A 39 6.69 -1.03 -14.43
C ASN A 39 7.02 -0.99 -12.93
N PRO A 40 6.45 -1.91 -12.15
CA PRO A 40 6.62 -1.85 -10.71
C PRO A 40 8.08 -2.16 -10.37
N PRO A 41 8.68 -1.33 -9.52
CA PRO A 41 10.07 -1.49 -9.15
C PRO A 41 10.29 -2.79 -8.36
N HIS A 42 11.28 -3.58 -8.77
CA HIS A 42 11.67 -4.79 -8.06
C HIS A 42 12.51 -4.44 -6.82
N LEU A 43 12.35 -5.21 -5.73
CA LEU A 43 13.24 -5.18 -4.57
C LEU A 43 14.67 -5.54 -5.02
N SER A 44 15.49 -4.55 -5.36
CA SER A 44 16.87 -4.76 -5.83
C SER A 44 17.89 -3.83 -5.17
N ALA A 45 17.48 -2.94 -4.25
CA ALA A 45 18.36 -1.90 -3.72
C ALA A 45 18.30 -1.74 -2.18
N LYS A 46 19.48 -1.50 -1.60
CA LYS A 46 19.78 -1.33 -0.17
C LYS A 46 19.13 -0.08 0.49
N ARG A 47 18.16 0.56 -0.16
CA ARG A 47 17.61 1.85 0.25
C ARG A 47 16.20 2.15 -0.31
N ARG A 48 15.35 1.12 -0.42
CA ARG A 48 14.00 1.21 -1.00
C ARG A 48 12.87 1.03 0.02
N LEU A 49 13.18 0.57 1.22
CA LEU A 49 12.16 0.18 2.18
C LEU A 49 11.85 1.30 3.17
N PRO A 50 10.59 1.43 3.62
CA PRO A 50 10.28 2.18 4.83
C PRO A 50 11.18 1.71 5.98
N PRO A 51 11.52 2.56 6.96
CA PRO A 51 12.53 2.26 7.99
C PRO A 51 12.30 0.95 8.77
N GLU A 52 11.05 0.54 8.97
CA GLU A 52 10.69 -0.67 9.72
C GLU A 52 10.81 -1.96 8.92
N TYR A 53 10.85 -1.84 7.58
CA TYR A 53 10.87 -2.98 6.68
C TYR A 53 12.29 -3.52 6.45
N LYS A 54 12.38 -4.84 6.37
CA LYS A 54 13.60 -5.60 6.12
C LYS A 54 13.44 -6.44 4.86
N ILE A 55 14.56 -6.79 4.25
CA ILE A 55 14.59 -7.74 3.13
C ILE A 55 14.85 -9.13 3.68
N GLY A 56 14.06 -10.11 3.23
CA GLY A 56 14.19 -11.50 3.64
C GLY A 56 13.89 -12.48 2.52
N ARG A 57 13.64 -13.72 2.92
CA ARG A 57 12.93 -14.68 2.07
C ARG A 57 11.59 -15.00 2.73
N CYS A 58 10.56 -15.15 1.93
CA CYS A 58 9.22 -15.47 2.40
C CYS A 58 8.60 -16.57 1.55
N LEU A 59 7.59 -17.22 2.12
CA LEU A 59 6.62 -18.03 1.41
C LEU A 59 5.23 -17.52 1.76
N PHE A 60 4.41 -17.26 0.76
CA PHE A 60 2.97 -17.08 0.89
C PHE A 60 2.27 -17.99 -0.11
N GLU A 61 1.48 -18.93 0.40
CA GLU A 61 0.74 -19.91 -0.38
C GLU A 61 -0.73 -19.92 0.04
N VAL A 62 -1.63 -19.94 -0.93
CA VAL A 62 -3.08 -20.09 -0.74
C VAL A 62 -3.56 -21.20 -1.68
N LYS A 63 -4.21 -22.23 -1.11
CA LYS A 63 -4.74 -23.39 -1.84
C LYS A 63 -3.72 -24.05 -2.76
N GLY A 64 -2.47 -24.19 -2.28
CA GLY A 64 -1.36 -24.77 -3.05
C GLY A 64 -0.73 -23.84 -4.09
N LYS A 65 -1.27 -22.64 -4.31
CA LYS A 65 -0.70 -21.66 -5.24
C LYS A 65 0.27 -20.75 -4.48
N ARG A 66 1.54 -20.76 -4.90
CA ARG A 66 2.56 -19.85 -4.37
C ARG A 66 2.40 -18.47 -4.96
N LEU A 67 2.07 -17.53 -4.09
CA LEU A 67 1.84 -16.13 -4.42
C LEU A 67 3.12 -15.32 -4.23
N ILE A 68 3.85 -15.59 -3.14
CA ILE A 68 5.20 -15.10 -2.87
C ILE A 68 6.08 -16.31 -2.59
N ASP A 69 7.20 -16.45 -3.30
CA ASP A 69 8.20 -17.49 -3.05
C ASP A 69 9.60 -16.92 -3.34
N GLY A 70 10.35 -16.64 -2.27
CA GLY A 70 11.68 -16.08 -2.36
C GLY A 70 11.74 -14.66 -1.82
N LEU A 71 12.34 -13.74 -2.57
CA LEU A 71 12.62 -12.38 -2.10
C LEU A 71 11.35 -11.64 -1.70
N CYS A 72 11.36 -11.05 -0.51
CA CYS A 72 10.26 -10.27 0.02
C CYS A 72 10.79 -9.13 0.89
N ALA A 73 9.94 -8.13 1.09
CA ALA A 73 10.07 -7.18 2.18
C ALA A 73 9.17 -7.62 3.34
N TYR A 74 9.56 -7.35 4.58
CA TYR A 74 8.76 -7.69 5.74
C TYR A 74 8.98 -6.74 6.90
N GLU A 75 7.96 -6.56 7.72
CA GLU A 75 8.02 -5.89 9.02
C GLU A 75 7.50 -6.86 10.08
N ILE A 76 8.09 -6.83 11.29
CA ILE A 76 7.56 -7.56 12.44
C ILE A 76 7.34 -6.53 13.56
N SER A 77 6.09 -6.36 13.96
CA SER A 77 5.71 -5.50 15.08
C SER A 77 6.09 -6.13 16.42
N LYS A 78 6.10 -5.32 17.49
CA LYS A 78 6.55 -5.76 18.82
C LYS A 78 5.71 -6.90 19.41
N GLY A 79 4.42 -7.00 19.07
CA GLY A 79 3.52 -8.07 19.50
C GLY A 79 3.69 -9.37 18.70
N GLY A 80 4.56 -9.39 17.70
CA GLY A 80 4.82 -10.54 16.82
C GLY A 80 3.90 -10.61 15.60
N GLU A 81 3.00 -9.64 15.43
CA GLU A 81 2.31 -9.36 14.18
C GLU A 81 3.35 -9.07 13.10
N PHE A 82 3.05 -9.43 11.87
CA PHE A 82 3.96 -9.17 10.78
C PHE A 82 3.23 -9.08 9.45
N GLU A 83 3.84 -8.37 8.52
CA GLU A 83 3.42 -8.26 7.14
C GLU A 83 4.57 -8.73 6.26
N ILE A 84 4.25 -9.44 5.17
CA ILE A 84 5.19 -9.71 4.09
C ILE A 84 4.65 -9.16 2.78
N ASN A 85 5.57 -8.56 2.03
CA ASN A 85 5.31 -7.91 0.76
C ASN A 85 6.12 -8.56 -0.35
N GLY A 86 5.44 -8.85 -1.44
CA GLY A 86 6.06 -9.34 -2.66
C GLY A 86 7.13 -8.39 -3.20
N PRO A 87 8.02 -8.87 -4.08
CA PRO A 87 9.16 -8.10 -4.54
C PRO A 87 8.81 -6.89 -5.41
N ARG A 88 7.55 -6.68 -5.79
CA ARG A 88 7.11 -5.55 -6.63
C ARG A 88 6.19 -4.57 -5.90
N GLN A 89 6.07 -4.65 -4.57
CA GLN A 89 5.26 -3.73 -3.78
C GLN A 89 5.71 -2.27 -3.98
N VAL A 90 4.77 -1.34 -4.14
CA VAL A 90 5.01 0.11 -4.21
C VAL A 90 4.75 0.75 -2.85
N TYR A 91 5.70 1.55 -2.35
CA TYR A 91 5.64 2.18 -1.02
C TYR A 91 5.46 3.69 -1.09
N SER A 92 4.47 4.19 -0.34
CA SER A 92 4.29 5.63 -0.17
C SER A 92 5.46 6.31 0.50
N GLY A 93 5.72 7.55 0.10
CA GLY A 93 6.81 8.36 0.63
C GLY A 93 8.20 7.84 0.26
N THR A 94 8.29 6.69 -0.41
CA THR A 94 9.53 6.11 -0.91
C THR A 94 9.56 6.06 -2.43
N ASP A 95 8.54 5.45 -3.06
CA ASP A 95 8.44 5.32 -4.52
C ASP A 95 7.72 6.49 -5.17
N TYR A 96 6.77 7.10 -4.44
CA TYR A 96 6.07 8.30 -4.86
C TYR A 96 5.99 9.27 -3.67
N PRO A 97 6.49 10.52 -3.81
CA PRO A 97 6.71 11.43 -2.69
C PRO A 97 5.52 12.33 -2.31
N THR A 98 4.48 12.45 -3.15
CA THR A 98 3.31 13.32 -2.91
C THR A 98 2.03 12.49 -2.86
N PRO A 99 1.36 12.36 -1.70
CA PRO A 99 0.17 11.54 -1.55
C PRO A 99 -1.14 12.35 -1.63
N ASP A 100 -2.14 11.81 -2.32
CA ASP A 100 -3.53 11.89 -1.89
C ASP A 100 -3.84 10.54 -1.22
N CYS A 101 -3.36 10.33 0.01
CA CYS A 101 -3.56 9.13 0.84
C CYS A 101 -3.47 7.72 0.19
N TYR A 102 -2.85 7.52 -0.98
CA TYR A 102 -2.71 6.20 -1.63
C TYR A 102 -1.69 5.24 -0.97
N CYS A 103 -1.22 5.55 0.24
CA CYS A 103 -0.25 4.70 0.94
C CYS A 103 -0.95 3.40 1.31
N ALA A 104 -0.47 2.27 0.79
CA ALA A 104 -1.26 1.04 0.75
C ALA A 104 -2.48 1.14 -0.18
N GLU A 105 -2.30 1.72 -1.38
CA GLU A 105 -3.32 1.68 -2.44
C GLU A 105 -2.88 1.11 -3.78
N ILE A 106 -1.59 1.11 -4.11
CA ILE A 106 -1.13 0.46 -5.34
C ILE A 106 -0.34 -0.77 -4.94
N SER A 107 -1.02 -1.91 -4.91
CA SER A 107 -0.31 -3.17 -5.01
C SER A 107 -0.17 -3.55 -6.48
N THR A 108 1.00 -4.07 -6.84
CA THR A 108 1.21 -4.78 -8.10
C THR A 108 1.75 -6.19 -7.83
N ASP A 109 1.66 -6.62 -6.58
CA ASP A 109 2.12 -7.92 -6.11
C ASP A 109 1.19 -8.45 -5.02
N TYR A 110 1.53 -9.56 -4.40
CA TYR A 110 0.80 -10.04 -3.23
C TYR A 110 1.40 -9.49 -1.93
N SER A 111 0.52 -9.20 -0.98
CA SER A 111 0.82 -8.87 0.40
C SER A 111 0.00 -9.77 1.32
N VAL A 112 0.52 -10.04 2.51
CA VAL A 112 -0.23 -10.75 3.55
C VAL A 112 0.26 -10.30 4.92
N GLN A 113 -0.70 -10.04 5.80
CA GLN A 113 -0.51 -9.71 7.19
C GLN A 113 -1.01 -10.84 8.09
N VAL A 114 -0.29 -11.04 9.20
CA VAL A 114 -0.69 -11.91 10.30
C VAL A 114 -0.82 -11.06 11.54
N GLU A 115 -2.01 -11.10 12.12
CA GLU A 115 -2.41 -10.33 13.29
C GLU A 115 -2.84 -11.27 14.40
N HIS A 116 -2.91 -10.76 15.63
CA HIS A 116 -3.63 -11.47 16.67
C HIS A 116 -5.13 -11.55 16.34
N GLU A 117 -5.74 -12.62 16.81
CA GLU A 117 -7.19 -12.80 16.74
C GLU A 117 -7.92 -11.61 17.38
N LEU A 118 -8.95 -11.11 16.69
CA LEU A 118 -9.85 -10.11 17.25
C LEU A 118 -11.09 -10.81 17.81
N LEU A 119 -11.32 -10.64 19.10
CA LEU A 119 -12.49 -11.16 19.79
C LEU A 119 -13.65 -10.16 19.70
N GLU A 120 -14.85 -10.67 19.95
CA GLU A 120 -16.04 -9.81 20.12
C GLU A 120 -15.77 -8.73 21.19
N GLY A 121 -16.20 -7.51 20.90
CA GLY A 121 -15.92 -6.34 21.75
C GLY A 121 -14.56 -5.68 21.50
N GLY A 122 -13.81 -6.11 20.47
CA GLY A 122 -12.58 -5.44 20.01
C GLY A 122 -11.34 -5.74 20.85
N SER A 123 -11.40 -6.75 21.71
CA SER A 123 -10.24 -7.23 22.46
C SER A 123 -9.40 -8.20 21.63
N THR A 124 -8.11 -8.27 21.94
CA THR A 124 -7.17 -9.18 21.27
C THR A 124 -7.18 -10.55 21.98
N GLY A 125 -7.39 -11.61 21.21
CA GLY A 125 -7.36 -13.00 21.66
C GLY A 125 -5.96 -13.60 21.67
N PRO A 126 -5.80 -14.84 22.20
CA PRO A 126 -4.51 -15.54 22.19
C PRO A 126 -4.18 -16.17 20.82
N GLY A 127 -5.14 -16.21 19.90
CA GLY A 127 -5.00 -16.78 18.57
C GLY A 127 -4.34 -15.83 17.57
N TRP A 128 -4.14 -16.34 16.35
CA TRP A 128 -3.64 -15.56 15.21
C TRP A 128 -4.59 -15.71 14.04
N GLN A 129 -4.64 -14.68 13.21
CA GLN A 129 -5.42 -14.65 11.98
C GLN A 129 -4.62 -13.99 10.86
N ALA A 130 -4.99 -14.28 9.62
CA ALA A 130 -4.30 -13.73 8.47
C ALA A 130 -5.27 -13.03 7.51
N PHE A 131 -4.77 -11.97 6.90
CA PHE A 131 -5.44 -11.22 5.85
C PHE A 131 -4.47 -10.95 4.71
N TRP A 132 -4.99 -10.84 3.49
CA TRP A 132 -4.21 -10.57 2.28
C TRP A 132 -4.99 -9.69 1.34
N ASN A 133 -4.32 -9.19 0.31
CA ASN A 133 -4.93 -8.33 -0.68
C ASN A 133 -5.92 -9.05 -1.61
N GLY A 134 -5.89 -10.39 -1.69
CA GLY A 134 -6.81 -11.19 -2.51
C GLY A 134 -6.49 -11.18 -4.01
N GLU A 135 -6.21 -9.99 -4.53
CA GLU A 135 -5.78 -9.71 -5.90
C GLU A 135 -4.60 -8.74 -5.90
N LYS A 136 -3.75 -8.81 -6.92
CA LYS A 136 -2.48 -8.07 -6.92
C LYS A 136 -2.69 -6.57 -6.97
N GLU A 137 -3.81 -6.14 -7.51
CA GLU A 137 -4.17 -4.75 -7.73
C GLU A 137 -4.85 -4.13 -6.50
N ALA A 138 -5.19 -4.95 -5.49
CA ALA A 138 -5.84 -4.48 -4.29
C ALA A 138 -4.88 -3.66 -3.43
N THR A 139 -5.48 -2.66 -2.81
CA THR A 139 -4.83 -1.56 -2.11
C THR A 139 -4.32 -1.99 -0.74
N HIS A 140 -5.21 -2.65 0.01
CA HIS A 140 -5.03 -3.07 1.39
C HIS A 140 -5.15 -4.61 1.51
N ASP A 141 -4.92 -5.17 2.70
CA ASP A 141 -5.12 -6.60 2.97
C ASP A 141 -6.55 -6.88 3.49
N GLN A 142 -7.56 -6.76 2.63
CA GLN A 142 -8.97 -6.90 3.03
C GLN A 142 -9.48 -8.34 3.15
N ALA A 143 -8.86 -9.28 2.44
CA ALA A 143 -9.42 -10.61 2.30
C ALA A 143 -9.01 -11.48 3.49
N PHE A 144 -9.99 -12.06 4.19
CA PHE A 144 -9.73 -12.93 5.33
C PHE A 144 -9.25 -14.32 4.88
N LEU A 145 -8.14 -14.79 5.45
CA LEU A 145 -7.57 -16.13 5.22
C LEU A 145 -7.89 -17.13 6.35
N GLY A 146 -8.59 -16.66 7.38
CA GLY A 146 -8.93 -17.49 8.53
C GLY A 146 -7.93 -17.41 9.67
N PRO A 147 -8.25 -18.09 10.79
CA PRO A 147 -7.30 -18.35 11.85
C PRO A 147 -6.09 -19.13 11.32
N VAL A 148 -4.92 -18.83 11.87
CA VAL A 148 -3.66 -19.52 11.56
C VAL A 148 -2.95 -19.93 12.84
N THR A 149 -2.19 -21.02 12.77
CA THR A 149 -1.39 -21.49 13.89
C THR A 149 0.08 -21.21 13.64
N LYS A 150 0.75 -20.62 14.65
CA LYS A 150 2.20 -20.40 14.63
C LYS A 150 2.95 -21.72 14.80
N GLN A 151 3.88 -22.00 13.89
CA GLN A 151 4.81 -23.13 13.94
C GLN A 151 6.19 -22.66 13.49
N GLY A 152 7.06 -22.37 14.46
CA GLY A 152 8.39 -21.81 14.21
C GLY A 152 8.31 -20.47 13.48
N ALA A 153 8.83 -20.45 12.25
CA ALA A 153 8.85 -19.27 11.37
C ALA A 153 7.61 -19.15 10.46
N CYS A 154 6.66 -20.08 10.59
CA CYS A 154 5.47 -20.15 9.74
C CYS A 154 4.18 -19.96 10.55
N PHE A 155 3.16 -19.49 9.87
CA PHE A 155 1.78 -19.42 10.28
C PHE A 155 0.94 -20.11 9.21
N SER A 156 0.12 -21.08 9.60
CA SER A 156 -0.61 -21.90 8.64
C SER A 156 -1.96 -22.40 9.12
N ASN A 157 -2.83 -22.70 8.16
CA ASN A 157 -4.02 -23.53 8.30
C ASN A 157 -4.09 -24.53 7.14
N SER A 158 -5.25 -25.14 6.88
CA SER A 158 -5.41 -26.15 5.82
C SER A 158 -5.26 -25.61 4.40
N GLU A 159 -5.46 -24.30 4.19
CA GLU A 159 -5.42 -23.67 2.88
C GLU A 159 -4.27 -22.66 2.73
N THR A 160 -3.76 -22.14 3.83
CA THR A 160 -2.83 -21.01 3.85
C THR A 160 -1.54 -21.38 4.53
N LYS A 161 -0.41 -20.97 3.94
CA LYS A 161 0.91 -21.05 4.55
C LYS A 161 1.69 -19.76 4.34
N ILE A 162 2.08 -19.14 5.43
CA ILE A 162 2.82 -17.87 5.47
C ILE A 162 4.09 -18.11 6.28
N CYS A 163 5.26 -17.92 5.70
CA CYS A 163 6.53 -18.14 6.38
C CYS A 163 7.51 -17.01 6.13
N LEU A 164 8.25 -16.67 7.19
CA LEU A 164 9.29 -15.65 7.14
C LEU A 164 10.63 -16.24 7.57
N TRP A 165 11.58 -16.31 6.64
CA TRP A 165 12.92 -16.84 6.92
C TRP A 165 13.95 -15.75 6.70
N LYS A 166 14.83 -15.59 7.69
CA LYS A 166 16.07 -14.85 7.52
C LYS A 166 17.03 -15.73 6.71
N GLN A 167 17.72 -15.14 5.73
CA GLN A 167 18.85 -15.81 5.07
C GLN A 167 19.97 -16.08 6.07
#